data_AF-A0A4P9ZZ70-F1
#
_entry.id   AF-A0A4P9ZZ70-F1
#
_cell.length_a   1.000
_cell.length_b   1.000
_cell.length_c   1.000
_cell.angle_alpha   90.00
_cell.angle_beta   90.00
_cell.angle_gamma   90.00
#
_symmetry.space_group_name_H-M   'P 1'
#
loop_
_entity.id
_entity.type
_entity.pdbx_description
1 polymer ?
#
loop_
_entity_poly.entity_id
_entity_poly.type
_entity_poly.pdbx_seq_one_letter_code
_entity_poly.pdbx_strand_id
1 'polypeptide(L)'
;MDRYDILAVQPMSQDALQLACESLEVDIIRLGDSDNVRWVRTASARLAISRGVHFELHYSQSLSDQVSRRRFISMALSIQENSKGQNIILTSGAQRAFNMRGPYDVMNMGHLFGLNRAWAKTALTTSPRAVLFHAETRRSTCKSTVMVKPMPTTDALSTKREAEENAMEVDAQTKKSKTAAQFFWA
;
A
#
# COMPACT_ATOMS: atom_id res chain seq x y z
N MET A 1 4.92 10.46 13.19
CA MET A 1 5.31 9.54 12.08
C MET A 1 4.37 9.77 10.88
N ASP A 2 3.86 10.98 10.68
CA ASP A 2 2.57 11.20 10.01
C ASP A 2 2.68 11.69 8.56
N ARG A 3 3.85 11.51 7.94
CA ARG A 3 4.10 11.93 6.55
C ARG A 3 3.84 10.84 5.52
N TYR A 4 3.87 9.58 5.92
CA TYR A 4 3.69 8.44 5.01
C TYR A 4 2.38 7.72 5.35
N ASP A 5 1.61 7.38 4.31
CA ASP A 5 0.35 6.67 4.50
C ASP A 5 0.60 5.20 4.85
N ILE A 6 1.45 4.50 4.09
CA ILE A 6 1.77 3.07 4.29
C ILE A 6 3.19 2.91 4.81
N LEU A 7 3.36 2.06 5.82
CA LEU A 7 4.66 1.66 6.37
C LEU A 7 4.98 0.22 5.98
N ALA A 8 6.04 0.05 5.20
CA ALA A 8 6.57 -1.25 4.80
C ALA A 8 7.99 -1.43 5.34
N VAL A 9 8.34 -2.64 5.77
CA VAL A 9 9.69 -2.98 6.24
C VAL A 9 10.25 -4.19 5.52
N GLN A 10 11.55 -4.16 5.29
CA GLN A 10 12.31 -5.29 4.77
C GLN A 10 13.28 -5.77 5.85
N PRO A 11 12.99 -6.87 6.54
CA PRO A 11 13.88 -7.41 7.55
C PRO A 11 15.13 -8.02 6.88
N MET A 12 16.30 -7.65 7.39
CA MET A 12 17.59 -8.16 6.90
C MET A 12 18.16 -9.29 7.76
N SER A 13 17.57 -9.58 8.92
CA SER A 13 17.95 -10.66 9.83
C SER A 13 16.72 -11.43 10.32
N GLN A 14 16.92 -12.66 10.80
CA GLN A 14 15.84 -13.48 11.35
C GLN A 14 15.18 -12.82 12.57
N ASP A 15 15.97 -12.17 13.42
CA ASP A 15 15.47 -11.50 14.62
C ASP A 15 14.64 -10.26 14.25
N ALA A 16 15.07 -9.50 13.24
CA ALA A 16 14.30 -8.37 12.72
C ALA A 16 12.97 -8.83 12.09
N LEU A 17 12.96 -9.98 11.40
CA LEU A 17 11.73 -10.56 10.87
C LEU A 17 10.78 -10.97 11.99
N GLN A 18 11.30 -11.59 13.06
CA GLN A 18 10.50 -11.98 14.21
C GLN A 18 9.89 -10.76 14.90
N LEU A 19 10.71 -9.73 15.17
CA LEU A 19 10.26 -8.47 15.74
C LEU A 19 9.19 -7.78 14.87
N ALA A 20 9.38 -7.80 13.55
CA ALA A 20 8.41 -7.24 12.61
C ALA A 20 7.05 -7.95 12.71
N CYS A 21 7.05 -9.27 12.86
CA CYS A 21 5.84 -10.06 13.01
C CYS A 21 5.19 -9.90 14.40
N GLU A 22 5.97 -9.68 15.45
CA GLU A 22 5.50 -9.67 16.84
C GLU A 22 4.97 -8.30 17.30
N SER A 23 5.78 -7.24 17.19
CA SER A 23 5.50 -5.98 17.88
C SER A 23 5.58 -4.74 17.01
N LEU A 24 6.30 -4.79 15.88
CA LEU A 24 6.53 -3.60 15.08
C LEU A 24 5.25 -3.09 14.40
N GLU A 25 4.92 -1.81 14.56
CA GLU A 25 3.74 -1.17 13.96
C GLU A 25 3.96 -0.87 12.46
N VAL A 26 3.77 -1.89 11.63
CA VAL A 26 3.94 -1.82 10.17
C VAL A 26 2.73 -2.43 9.47
N ASP A 27 2.50 -2.03 8.23
CA ASP A 27 1.39 -2.54 7.42
C ASP A 27 1.84 -3.69 6.52
N ILE A 28 3.08 -3.61 6.01
CA ILE A 28 3.66 -4.58 5.08
C ILE A 28 5.02 -5.06 5.57
N ILE A 29 5.26 -6.37 5.50
CA ILE A 29 6.57 -7.01 5.63
C ILE A 29 6.97 -7.54 4.27
N ARG A 30 7.96 -6.92 3.63
CA ARG A 30 8.54 -7.39 2.37
C ARG A 30 9.44 -8.58 2.63
N LEU A 31 9.20 -9.69 1.93
CA LEU A 31 10.07 -10.86 1.95
C LEU A 31 10.89 -10.91 0.66
N GLY A 32 12.22 -11.05 0.78
CA GLY A 32 13.14 -11.19 -0.35
C GLY A 32 14.45 -10.42 -0.20
N ASP A 33 15.44 -10.78 -1.02
CA ASP A 33 16.82 -10.24 -1.11
C ASP A 33 17.82 -10.53 0.03
N SER A 34 17.40 -10.79 1.28
CA SER A 34 18.39 -11.01 2.37
C SER A 34 18.77 -12.48 2.56
N ASP A 35 20.03 -12.87 2.29
CA ASP A 35 20.64 -14.20 2.58
C ASP A 35 20.40 -14.73 4.01
N ASN A 36 20.21 -13.82 4.97
CA ASN A 36 20.13 -14.17 6.39
C ASN A 36 18.70 -14.48 6.86
N VAL A 37 17.69 -14.20 6.04
CA VAL A 37 16.30 -14.56 6.33
C VAL A 37 15.98 -15.83 5.57
N ARG A 38 15.89 -16.95 6.30
CA ARG A 38 15.71 -18.28 5.69
C ARG A 38 14.24 -18.64 5.50
N TRP A 39 13.41 -18.40 6.52
CA TRP A 39 11.99 -18.78 6.49
C TRP A 39 11.21 -18.08 7.60
N VAL A 40 9.95 -17.77 7.32
CA VAL A 40 9.00 -17.24 8.31
C VAL A 40 8.46 -18.42 9.11
N ARG A 41 8.62 -18.40 10.43
CA ARG A 41 8.05 -19.42 11.32
C ARG A 41 6.52 -19.36 11.27
N THR A 42 5.84 -20.51 11.34
CA THR A 42 4.36 -20.56 11.36
C THR A 42 3.76 -19.68 12.46
N ALA A 43 4.35 -19.69 13.66
CA ALA A 43 3.89 -18.86 14.77
C ALA A 43 3.99 -17.37 14.46
N SER A 44 5.14 -16.92 13.95
CA SER A 44 5.35 -15.52 13.54
C SER A 44 4.42 -15.11 12.40
N ALA A 45 4.22 -15.98 11.40
CA ALA A 45 3.29 -15.72 10.31
C ALA A 45 1.85 -15.53 10.81
N ARG A 46 1.37 -16.43 11.69
CA ARG A 46 0.03 -16.34 12.28
C ARG A 46 -0.15 -15.09 13.13
N LEU A 47 0.87 -14.71 13.88
CA LEU A 47 0.84 -13.50 14.69
C LEU A 47 0.74 -12.24 13.81
N ALA A 48 1.57 -12.15 12.77
CA ALA A 48 1.48 -11.06 11.80
C ALA A 48 0.09 -10.99 11.14
N ILE A 49 -0.48 -12.15 10.75
CA ILE A 49 -1.82 -12.24 10.17
C ILE A 49 -2.89 -11.75 11.14
N SER A 50 -2.85 -12.17 12.41
CA SER A 50 -3.81 -11.73 13.43
C SER A 50 -3.75 -10.22 13.70
N ARG A 51 -2.59 -9.61 13.46
CA ARG A 51 -2.38 -8.17 13.58
C ARG A 51 -2.81 -7.39 12.34
N GLY A 52 -3.20 -8.06 11.25
CA GLY A 52 -3.56 -7.41 9.98
C GLY A 52 -2.36 -7.02 9.11
N VAL A 53 -1.16 -7.46 9.48
CA VAL A 53 0.07 -7.21 8.70
C VAL A 53 0.08 -8.14 7.48
N HIS A 54 0.56 -7.62 6.35
CA HIS A 54 0.63 -8.35 5.08
C HIS A 54 2.07 -8.65 4.66
N PHE A 55 2.29 -9.84 4.08
CA PHE A 55 3.55 -10.25 3.50
C PHE A 55 3.60 -9.90 2.02
N GLU A 56 4.57 -9.09 1.62
CA GLU A 56 4.76 -8.70 0.23
C GLU A 56 5.83 -9.58 -0.45
N LEU A 57 5.50 -10.08 -1.64
CA LEU A 57 6.38 -10.88 -2.49
C LEU A 57 6.61 -10.18 -3.82
N HIS A 58 7.87 -9.88 -4.12
CA HIS A 58 8.28 -9.24 -5.37
C HIS A 58 8.51 -10.29 -6.45
N TYR A 59 7.53 -10.48 -7.35
CA TYR A 59 7.64 -11.53 -8.37
C TYR A 59 8.78 -11.29 -9.37
N SER A 60 9.31 -10.08 -9.50
CA SER A 60 10.46 -9.81 -10.38
C SER A 60 11.71 -10.60 -9.99
N GLN A 61 11.85 -11.02 -8.73
CA GLN A 61 12.93 -11.93 -8.30
C GLN A 61 12.82 -13.32 -8.94
N SER A 62 11.62 -13.73 -9.37
CA SER A 62 11.43 -14.96 -10.14
C SER A 62 11.82 -14.81 -11.63
N LEU A 63 11.97 -13.57 -12.11
CA LEU A 63 12.27 -13.24 -13.51
C LEU A 63 13.73 -12.85 -13.73
N SER A 64 14.54 -12.75 -12.66
CA SER A 64 15.96 -12.38 -12.74
C SER A 64 16.83 -13.61 -13.09
N ASP A 65 17.77 -13.99 -12.24
CA ASP A 65 18.68 -15.10 -12.44
C ASP A 65 18.16 -16.42 -11.85
N GLN A 66 18.79 -17.53 -12.23
CA GLN A 66 18.35 -18.86 -11.81
C GLN A 66 18.46 -19.09 -10.30
N VAL A 67 19.43 -18.47 -9.63
CA VAL A 67 19.65 -18.64 -8.19
C VAL A 67 18.59 -17.88 -7.42
N SER A 68 18.39 -16.60 -7.73
CA SER A 68 17.32 -15.77 -7.15
C SER A 68 15.95 -16.36 -7.38
N ARG A 69 15.68 -16.87 -8.59
CA ARG A 69 14.41 -17.52 -8.91
C ARG A 69 14.14 -18.75 -8.04
N ARG A 70 15.10 -19.67 -7.92
CA ARG A 70 14.94 -20.86 -7.07
C ARG A 70 14.66 -20.46 -5.62
N ARG A 71 15.46 -19.53 -5.12
CA ARG A 71 15.34 -19.03 -3.77
C ARG A 71 13.99 -18.38 -3.50
N PHE A 72 13.54 -17.50 -4.40
CA PHE A 72 12.26 -16.82 -4.29
C PHE A 72 11.10 -17.82 -4.27
N ILE A 73 11.11 -18.80 -5.17
CA ILE A 73 10.06 -19.84 -5.21
C ILE A 73 10.06 -20.65 -3.91
N SER A 74 11.22 -21.08 -3.40
CA SER A 74 11.30 -21.78 -2.11
C SER A 74 10.77 -20.95 -0.94
N MET A 75 11.10 -19.66 -0.89
CA MET A 75 10.57 -18.72 0.11
C MET A 75 9.06 -18.53 -0.02
N ALA A 76 8.56 -18.36 -1.25
CA ALA A 76 7.14 -18.14 -1.53
C ALA A 76 6.29 -19.37 -1.14
N LEU A 77 6.77 -20.58 -1.44
CA LEU A 77 6.14 -21.82 -0.98
C LEU A 77 6.14 -21.93 0.55
N SER A 78 7.26 -21.59 1.19
CA SER A 78 7.35 -21.61 2.65
C SER A 78 6.37 -20.63 3.30
N ILE A 79 6.27 -19.39 2.82
CA ILE A 79 5.29 -18.45 3.39
C ILE A 79 3.86 -18.88 3.08
N GLN A 80 3.58 -19.42 1.89
CA GLN A 80 2.26 -19.94 1.56
C GLN A 80 1.84 -21.06 2.51
N GLU A 81 2.75 -21.97 2.84
CA GLU A 81 2.48 -23.08 3.77
C GLU A 81 2.23 -22.57 5.20
N ASN A 82 3.04 -21.60 5.65
CA ASN A 82 3.00 -21.05 7.00
C ASN A 82 1.82 -20.10 7.24
N SER A 83 1.45 -19.29 6.23
CA SER A 83 0.31 -18.36 6.24
C SER A 83 -1.01 -18.98 5.77
N LYS A 84 -0.96 -20.20 5.20
CA LYS A 84 -2.08 -20.84 4.48
C LYS A 84 -2.62 -19.98 3.31
N GLY A 85 -1.76 -19.14 2.72
CA GLY A 85 -2.11 -18.24 1.63
C GLY A 85 -2.78 -16.93 2.07
N GLN A 86 -2.92 -16.67 3.37
CA GLN A 86 -3.54 -15.46 3.90
C GLN A 86 -2.54 -14.30 3.97
N ASN A 87 -3.07 -13.08 3.85
CA ASN A 87 -2.33 -11.82 3.95
C ASN A 87 -1.07 -11.75 3.07
N ILE A 88 -1.08 -12.38 1.89
CA ILE A 88 0.01 -12.28 0.92
C ILE A 88 -0.36 -11.21 -0.12
N ILE A 89 0.60 -10.39 -0.52
CA ILE A 89 0.50 -9.44 -1.61
C ILE A 89 1.56 -9.78 -2.66
N LEU A 90 1.16 -9.83 -3.92
CA LEU A 90 2.08 -9.98 -5.05
C LEU A 90 2.31 -8.60 -5.67
N THR A 91 3.56 -8.15 -5.69
CA THR A 91 3.94 -6.89 -6.34
C THR A 91 5.06 -7.12 -7.35
N SER A 92 5.20 -6.20 -8.29
CA SER A 92 6.24 -6.31 -9.31
C SER A 92 7.62 -6.05 -8.76
N GLY A 93 7.79 -5.16 -7.77
CA GLY A 93 9.11 -4.69 -7.33
C GLY A 93 9.98 -4.19 -8.49
N ALA A 94 9.37 -3.84 -9.62
CA ALA A 94 10.05 -3.69 -10.88
C ALA A 94 10.80 -2.35 -10.94
N GLN A 95 12.13 -2.40 -11.09
CA GLN A 95 12.95 -1.22 -11.40
C GLN A 95 12.91 -0.85 -12.89
N ARG A 96 12.54 -1.80 -13.76
CA ARG A 96 12.49 -1.64 -15.22
C ARG A 96 11.10 -1.99 -15.72
N ALA A 97 10.59 -1.23 -16.69
CA ALA A 97 9.27 -1.47 -17.30
C ALA A 97 9.11 -2.90 -17.84
N PHE A 98 10.19 -3.51 -18.32
CA PHE A 98 10.19 -4.88 -18.83
C PHE A 98 9.81 -5.95 -17.78
N ASN A 99 9.91 -5.64 -16.49
CA ASN A 99 9.56 -6.57 -15.41
C ASN A 99 8.09 -6.46 -14.99
N MET A 100 7.32 -5.54 -15.58
CA MET A 100 5.88 -5.43 -15.33
C MET A 100 5.12 -6.52 -16.09
N ARG A 101 4.03 -7.01 -15.49
CA ARG A 101 3.17 -8.06 -16.05
C ARG A 101 1.71 -7.68 -15.89
N GLY A 102 0.85 -8.19 -16.76
CA GLY A 102 -0.59 -7.99 -16.63
C GLY A 102 -1.11 -8.65 -15.35
N PRO A 103 -2.22 -8.16 -14.76
CA PRO A 103 -2.73 -8.71 -13.50
C PRO A 103 -3.06 -10.20 -13.59
N TYR A 104 -3.56 -10.67 -14.74
CA TYR A 104 -3.83 -12.10 -14.97
C TYR A 104 -2.54 -12.94 -15.04
N ASP A 105 -1.46 -12.40 -15.62
CA ASP A 105 -0.17 -13.07 -15.64
C ASP A 105 0.39 -13.20 -14.24
N VAL A 106 0.25 -12.15 -13.41
CA VAL A 106 0.69 -12.19 -12.01
C VAL A 106 -0.14 -13.20 -11.20
N MET A 107 -1.45 -13.33 -11.46
CA MET A 107 -2.26 -14.38 -10.84
C MET A 107 -1.76 -15.79 -11.23
N ASN A 108 -1.41 -15.99 -12.50
CA ASN A 108 -0.85 -17.26 -12.97
C ASN A 108 0.51 -17.54 -12.32
N MET A 109 1.36 -16.52 -12.15
CA MET A 109 2.61 -16.65 -11.38
C MET A 109 2.33 -17.00 -9.91
N GLY A 110 1.30 -16.42 -9.31
CA GLY A 110 0.85 -16.77 -7.96
C GLY A 110 0.61 -18.28 -7.79
N HIS A 111 0.11 -18.95 -8.83
CA HIS A 111 -0.06 -20.40 -8.81
C HIS A 111 1.28 -21.16 -8.73
N LEU A 112 2.31 -20.69 -9.44
CA LEU A 112 3.67 -21.24 -9.35
C LEU A 112 4.29 -21.05 -7.96
N PHE A 113 3.79 -20.08 -7.19
CA PHE A 113 4.21 -19.79 -5.83
C PHE A 113 3.38 -20.55 -4.77
N GLY A 114 2.57 -21.52 -5.19
CA GLY A 114 1.75 -22.36 -4.31
C GLY A 114 0.40 -21.76 -3.92
N LEU A 115 0.04 -20.58 -4.43
CA LEU A 115 -1.28 -20.00 -4.18
C LEU A 115 -2.34 -20.71 -5.03
N ASN A 116 -3.50 -20.97 -4.43
CA ASN A 116 -4.67 -21.34 -5.24
C ASN A 116 -5.18 -20.09 -6.00
N ARG A 117 -5.94 -20.28 -7.09
CA ARG A 117 -6.51 -19.22 -7.92
C ARG A 117 -7.27 -18.17 -7.12
N ALA A 118 -8.02 -18.59 -6.10
CA ALA A 118 -8.71 -17.68 -5.19
C ALA A 118 -7.73 -16.79 -4.42
N TRP A 119 -6.71 -17.39 -3.79
CA TRP A 119 -5.68 -16.65 -3.04
C TRP A 119 -4.82 -15.76 -3.93
N ALA A 120 -4.45 -16.23 -5.12
CA ALA A 120 -3.72 -15.42 -6.10
C ALA A 120 -4.52 -14.18 -6.54
N LYS A 121 -5.84 -14.31 -6.72
CA LYS A 121 -6.73 -13.18 -6.99
C LYS A 121 -6.80 -12.23 -5.79
N THR A 122 -6.99 -12.76 -4.59
CA THR A 122 -7.04 -11.98 -3.34
C THR A 122 -5.76 -11.18 -3.14
N ALA A 123 -4.60 -11.77 -3.43
CA ALA A 123 -3.28 -11.14 -3.27
C ALA A 123 -3.08 -9.88 -4.13
N LEU A 124 -3.86 -9.72 -5.21
CA LEU A 124 -3.82 -8.54 -6.09
C LEU A 124 -4.99 -7.57 -5.87
N THR A 125 -6.05 -8.01 -5.20
CA THR A 125 -7.31 -7.25 -5.11
C THR A 125 -7.65 -6.90 -3.67
N THR A 126 -8.10 -7.88 -2.90
CA THR A 126 -8.57 -7.67 -1.51
C THR A 126 -7.43 -7.39 -0.55
N SER A 127 -6.28 -8.06 -0.67
CA SER A 127 -5.16 -7.90 0.28
C SER A 127 -4.54 -6.49 0.22
N PRO A 128 -4.21 -5.91 -0.95
CA PRO A 128 -3.78 -4.51 -1.02
C PRO A 128 -4.82 -3.52 -0.46
N ARG A 129 -6.11 -3.79 -0.69
CA ARG A 129 -7.20 -2.98 -0.11
C ARG A 129 -7.23 -3.07 1.41
N ALA A 130 -7.02 -4.26 1.98
CA ALA A 130 -6.95 -4.45 3.43
C ALA A 130 -5.76 -3.70 4.04
N VAL A 131 -4.61 -3.66 3.36
CA VAL A 131 -3.46 -2.84 3.78
C VAL A 131 -3.80 -1.35 3.84
N LEU A 132 -4.52 -0.82 2.84
CA LEU A 132 -4.92 0.58 2.84
C LEU A 132 -5.78 0.93 4.06
N PHE A 133 -6.74 0.06 4.41
CA PHE A 133 -7.54 0.24 5.63
C PHE A 133 -6.71 0.10 6.89
N HIS A 134 -5.80 -0.88 6.96
CA HIS A 134 -4.91 -1.05 8.10
C HIS A 134 -4.06 0.21 8.33
N ALA A 135 -3.45 0.73 7.27
CA ALA A 135 -2.65 1.95 7.27
C ALA A 135 -3.48 3.19 7.71
N GLU A 136 -4.70 3.32 7.19
CA GLU A 136 -5.63 4.38 7.61
C GLU A 136 -5.96 4.26 9.10
N THR A 137 -6.35 3.07 9.58
CA THR A 137 -6.69 2.86 10.99
C THR A 137 -5.51 3.13 11.94
N ARG A 138 -4.28 2.81 11.52
CA ARG A 138 -3.07 3.14 12.29
C ARG A 138 -2.85 4.65 12.42
N ARG A 139 -3.20 5.44 11.40
CA ARG A 139 -2.94 6.88 11.36
C ARG A 139 -4.07 7.72 11.94
N SER A 140 -5.31 7.44 11.54
CA SER A 140 -6.45 8.31 11.81
C SER A 140 -7.29 7.85 12.99
N THR A 141 -7.02 6.67 13.56
CA THR A 141 -7.95 6.08 14.51
C THR A 141 -7.30 5.82 15.86
N CYS A 142 -7.93 6.28 16.93
CA CYS A 142 -7.51 5.91 18.29
C CYS A 142 -8.02 4.51 18.60
N LYS A 143 -7.09 3.56 18.82
CA LYS A 143 -7.38 2.15 19.15
C LYS A 143 -8.38 1.49 18.18
N SER A 144 -8.30 1.80 16.88
CA SER A 144 -9.20 1.29 15.83
C SER A 144 -10.71 1.50 16.09
N THR A 145 -11.08 2.40 17.01
CA THR A 145 -12.47 2.64 17.42
C THR A 145 -12.98 4.01 16.98
N VAL A 146 -12.19 5.08 17.19
CA VAL A 146 -12.62 6.46 16.93
C VAL A 146 -11.74 7.09 15.87
N MET A 147 -12.32 7.43 14.72
CA MET A 147 -11.63 8.13 13.65
C MET A 147 -11.54 9.62 13.99
N VAL A 148 -10.32 10.11 14.14
CA VAL A 148 -9.97 11.51 14.36
C VAL A 148 -9.65 12.14 13.01
N LYS A 149 -10.54 13.02 12.55
CA LYS A 149 -10.24 13.89 11.41
C LYS A 149 -9.58 15.16 11.93
N PRO A 150 -8.35 15.49 11.49
CA PRO A 150 -7.76 16.78 11.85
C PRO A 150 -8.65 17.89 11.30
N MET A 151 -9.09 18.79 12.17
CA MET A 151 -9.77 20.00 11.70
C MET A 151 -8.76 20.84 10.91
N PRO A 152 -9.15 21.44 9.77
CA PRO A 152 -8.30 22.40 9.10
C PRO A 152 -7.95 23.51 10.10
N THR A 153 -6.66 23.84 10.18
CA THR A 153 -6.18 24.99 10.96
C THR A 153 -6.87 26.26 10.45
N THR A 154 -7.16 27.18 11.37
CA THR A 154 -7.87 28.45 11.09
C THR A 154 -7.27 29.24 9.92
N ASP A 155 -5.96 29.12 9.71
CA ASP A 155 -5.24 29.81 8.62
C ASP A 155 -5.57 29.27 7.22
N ALA A 156 -5.91 27.97 7.11
CA ALA A 156 -6.34 27.36 5.85
C ALA A 156 -7.83 27.62 5.55
N LEU A 157 -8.61 27.96 6.59
CA LEU A 157 -10.00 28.39 6.46
C LEU A 157 -10.10 29.87 6.06
N SER A 158 -9.23 30.73 6.58
CA SER A 158 -9.16 32.14 6.17
C SER A 158 -8.72 32.27 4.72
N THR A 159 -7.67 31.57 4.28
CA THR A 159 -7.24 31.60 2.86
C THR A 159 -8.28 31.04 1.90
N LYS A 160 -9.04 30.01 2.31
CA LYS A 160 -10.16 29.51 1.49
C LYS A 160 -11.31 30.51 1.40
N ARG A 161 -11.67 31.17 2.52
CA ARG A 161 -12.69 32.22 2.53
C ARG A 161 -12.27 33.43 1.72
N GLU A 162 -11.02 33.87 1.86
CA GLU A 162 -10.45 34.96 1.06
C GLU A 162 -10.39 34.61 -0.43
N ALA A 163 -10.06 33.37 -0.79
CA ALA A 163 -10.08 32.92 -2.18
C ALA A 163 -11.51 32.84 -2.75
N GLU A 164 -12.49 32.41 -1.95
CA GLU A 164 -13.91 32.37 -2.32
C GLU A 164 -14.52 33.78 -2.45
N GLU A 165 -14.19 34.70 -1.54
CA GLU A 165 -14.60 36.10 -1.60
C GLU A 165 -13.99 36.84 -2.80
N ASN A 166 -12.68 36.66 -3.05
CA ASN A 166 -12.02 37.24 -4.22
C ASN A 166 -12.59 36.67 -5.54
N ALA A 167 -12.93 35.38 -5.59
CA ALA A 167 -13.54 34.79 -6.79
C ALA A 167 -14.95 35.33 -7.05
N MET A 168 -15.74 35.58 -6.01
CA MET A 168 -17.06 36.24 -6.13
C MET A 168 -16.94 37.70 -6.57
N GLU A 169 -15.92 38.42 -6.09
CA GLU A 169 -15.72 39.84 -6.42
C GLU A 169 -15.26 40.04 -7.87
N VAL A 170 -14.38 39.16 -8.36
CA VAL A 170 -13.94 39.14 -9.76
C VAL A 170 -15.12 38.83 -10.70
N ASP A 171 -16.00 37.88 -10.35
CA ASP A 171 -17.17 37.53 -11.17
C ASP A 171 -18.24 38.66 -11.19
N ALA A 172 -18.32 39.46 -10.14
CA ALA A 172 -19.18 40.65 -10.09
C ALA A 172 -18.65 41.79 -11.00
N GLN A 173 -17.33 41.95 -11.12
CA GLN A 173 -16.71 42.96 -11.98
C GLN A 173 -16.75 42.58 -13.48
N THR A 174 -16.60 41.31 -13.83
CA THR A 174 -16.79 40.84 -15.22
C THR A 174 -18.24 40.95 -15.69
N LYS A 175 -19.23 40.81 -14.79
CA LYS A 175 -20.64 41.06 -15.13
C LYS A 175 -20.92 42.54 -15.37
N LYS A 176 -20.41 43.46 -14.53
CA LYS A 176 -20.57 44.91 -14.72
C LYS A 176 -19.93 45.42 -16.02
N SER A 177 -18.75 44.93 -16.38
CA SER A 177 -18.07 45.32 -17.63
C SER A 177 -18.77 44.81 -18.89
N LYS A 178 -19.35 43.60 -18.86
CA LYS A 178 -20.19 43.08 -19.97
C LYS A 178 -21.49 43.86 -20.14
N THR A 179 -22.14 44.26 -19.05
CA THR A 179 -23.34 45.12 -19.12
C THR A 179 -23.00 46.51 -19.66
N ALA A 180 -21.88 47.11 -19.27
CA ALA A 180 -21.44 48.41 -19.80
C ALA A 180 -21.11 48.37 -21.31
N ALA A 181 -20.53 47.27 -21.79
CA ALA A 181 -20.23 47.07 -23.22
C ALA A 181 -21.50 46.91 -24.09
N GLN A 182 -22.61 46.41 -23.53
CA GLN A 182 -23.89 46.30 -24.24
C GLN A 182 -24.61 47.64 -24.44
N PHE A 183 -24.31 48.66 -23.61
CA PHE A 183 -24.91 50.00 -23.74
C PHE A 183 -24.17 50.93 -24.71
N PHE A 184 -22.99 50.54 -25.22
CA PHE A 184 -22.16 51.36 -26.12
C PHE A 184 -22.40 51.10 -27.62
N TRP A 185 -23.31 50.18 -27.96
CA TRP A 185 -23.69 49.79 -29.34
C TRP A 185 -25.22 49.84 -29.55
N ALA A 186 -25.90 50.78 -28.88
CA ALA A 186 -27.31 51.14 -29.10
C ALA A 186 -27.38 52.65 -29.34
#